data_AF-A0A8H4NM93-F1
#
_entry.id   AF-A0A8H4NM93-F1
#
_cell.length_a   1.000
_cell.length_b   1.000
_cell.length_c   1.000
_cell.angle_alpha   90.00
_cell.angle_beta   90.00
_cell.angle_gamma   90.00
#
_symmetry.space_group_name_H-M   'P 1'
#
loop_
_entity.id
_entity.type
_entity.pdbx_description
1 polymer ?
#
loop_
_entity_poly.entity_id
_entity_poly.type
_entity_poly.pdbx_seq_one_letter_code
_entity_poly.pdbx_strand_id
1 'polypeptide(L)'
;MRSGGDLADSFVHRTALHNTVKTLYAQVQAAMQTSTALVQAGVIISAYEYASGQIDAAYISIAACIRMAQVLGINVAYNNLADSQEQMRRQAMGHWNLWWSTIILERFIFLESSYADRRTPAALYPNTNIPLPSDDKCDDEYIPTSVTLESSITQSSSILSNFGRQAQAIYMLDRCLCETSQFNNYDLETRLSKLQSFDEELQKRLSESMTPVPHEPGLRCDLYISYTKTYYLVQLWYP
;
A
#
# COMPACT_ATOMS: atom_id res chain seq x y z
N MET A 1 -20.37 -13.84 35.59
CA MET A 1 -20.42 -14.40 34.21
C MET A 1 -21.46 -13.65 33.39
N ARG A 2 -21.06 -12.55 32.75
CA ARG A 2 -21.83 -11.82 31.72
C ARG A 2 -20.79 -11.03 30.90
N SER A 3 -20.25 -11.62 29.85
CA SER A 3 -19.36 -10.94 28.89
C SER A 3 -19.18 -11.77 27.61
N GLY A 4 -20.30 -12.27 27.07
CA GLY A 4 -20.31 -13.04 25.81
C GLY A 4 -21.31 -12.53 24.77
N GLY A 5 -22.29 -11.72 25.17
CA GLY A 5 -23.34 -11.20 24.27
C GLY A 5 -22.91 -9.99 23.43
N ASP A 6 -22.27 -9.00 24.05
CA ASP A 6 -21.96 -7.72 23.38
C ASP A 6 -20.95 -7.84 22.23
N LEU A 7 -19.99 -8.76 22.34
CA LEU A 7 -18.98 -9.00 21.30
C LEU A 7 -19.56 -9.73 20.09
N ALA A 8 -20.48 -10.68 20.31
CA ALA A 8 -21.16 -11.41 19.26
C ALA A 8 -22.10 -10.49 18.47
N ASP A 9 -22.86 -9.63 19.17
CA ASP A 9 -23.76 -8.67 18.54
C ASP A 9 -22.99 -7.61 17.71
N SER A 10 -21.86 -7.15 18.25
CA SER A 10 -20.95 -6.23 17.54
C SER A 10 -20.34 -6.85 16.27
N PHE A 11 -19.97 -8.13 16.30
CA PHE A 11 -19.45 -8.85 15.14
C PHE A 11 -20.53 -9.08 14.07
N VAL A 12 -21.73 -9.47 14.49
CA VAL A 12 -22.90 -9.64 13.59
C VAL A 12 -23.25 -8.31 12.92
N HIS A 13 -23.24 -7.21 13.68
CA HIS A 13 -23.51 -5.87 13.14
C HIS A 13 -22.46 -5.45 12.10
N ARG A 14 -21.16 -5.64 12.38
CA ARG A 14 -20.08 -5.33 11.41
C ARG A 14 -20.20 -6.14 10.12
N THR A 15 -20.51 -7.44 10.24
CA THR A 15 -20.67 -8.33 9.08
C THR A 15 -21.87 -7.91 8.23
N ALA A 16 -23.00 -7.56 8.86
CA ALA A 16 -24.18 -7.07 8.15
C ALA A 16 -23.91 -5.74 7.41
N LEU A 17 -23.20 -4.81 8.06
CA LEU A 17 -22.80 -3.54 7.46
C LEU A 17 -21.87 -3.76 6.26
N HIS A 18 -20.86 -4.62 6.39
CA HIS A 18 -19.95 -4.96 5.31
C HIS A 18 -20.69 -5.55 4.11
N ASN A 19 -21.59 -6.52 4.33
CA ASN A 19 -22.40 -7.10 3.26
C ASN A 19 -23.26 -6.06 2.54
N THR A 20 -23.85 -5.12 3.29
CA THR A 20 -24.65 -4.03 2.73
C THR A 20 -23.78 -3.11 1.87
N VAL A 21 -22.63 -2.67 2.39
CA VAL A 21 -21.68 -1.81 1.67
C VAL A 21 -21.17 -2.52 0.42
N LYS A 22 -20.79 -3.79 0.51
CA LYS A 22 -20.30 -4.58 -0.63
C LYS A 22 -21.36 -4.77 -1.72
N THR A 23 -22.62 -4.93 -1.33
CA THR A 23 -23.74 -5.02 -2.28
C THR A 23 -23.95 -3.70 -3.02
N LEU A 24 -23.97 -2.58 -2.29
CA LEU A 24 -24.08 -1.24 -2.90
C LEU A 24 -22.89 -0.96 -3.81
N TYR A 25 -21.68 -1.30 -3.37
CA TYR A 25 -20.46 -1.17 -4.16
C TYR A 25 -20.57 -1.94 -5.48
N ALA A 26 -21.00 -3.20 -5.45
CA ALA A 26 -21.18 -4.01 -6.64
C ALA A 26 -22.23 -3.44 -7.60
N GLN A 27 -23.33 -2.89 -7.06
CA GLN A 27 -24.35 -2.21 -7.86
C GLN A 27 -23.80 -0.96 -8.57
N VAL A 28 -23.05 -0.12 -7.85
CA VAL A 28 -22.39 1.06 -8.43
C VAL A 28 -21.38 0.64 -9.50
N GLN A 29 -20.56 -0.37 -9.23
CA GLN A 29 -19.57 -0.88 -10.18
C GLN A 29 -20.23 -1.42 -11.46
N ALA A 30 -21.43 -2.01 -11.37
CA ALA A 30 -22.16 -2.53 -12.52
C ALA A 30 -22.90 -1.43 -13.32
N ALA A 31 -23.34 -0.36 -12.66
CA ALA A 31 -24.19 0.67 -13.27
C ALA A 31 -23.42 1.91 -13.75
N MET A 32 -22.23 2.18 -13.19
CA MET A 32 -21.50 3.42 -13.42
C MET A 32 -20.13 3.16 -14.05
N GLN A 33 -19.62 4.17 -14.76
CA GLN A 33 -18.23 4.15 -15.22
C GLN A 33 -17.28 4.17 -14.02
N THR A 34 -16.15 3.50 -14.18
CA THR A 34 -15.08 3.47 -13.19
C THR A 34 -14.62 4.90 -12.84
N SER A 35 -14.39 5.16 -11.54
CA SER A 35 -13.97 6.46 -11.02
C SER A 35 -12.97 6.30 -9.88
N THR A 36 -12.20 7.36 -9.59
CA THR A 36 -11.22 7.34 -8.48
C THR A 36 -11.89 7.02 -7.14
N ALA A 37 -13.08 7.56 -6.90
CA ALA A 37 -13.86 7.28 -5.69
C ALA A 37 -14.24 5.79 -5.58
N LEU A 38 -14.57 5.14 -6.71
CA LEU A 38 -14.88 3.72 -6.73
C LEU A 38 -13.64 2.85 -6.44
N VAL A 39 -12.46 3.27 -6.91
CA VAL A 39 -11.19 2.61 -6.54
C VAL A 39 -10.93 2.78 -5.05
N GLN A 40 -11.04 3.99 -4.51
CA GLN A 40 -10.84 4.27 -3.08
C GLN A 40 -11.78 3.45 -2.19
N ALA A 41 -13.08 3.43 -2.51
CA ALA A 41 -14.05 2.64 -1.77
C ALA A 41 -13.73 1.14 -1.81
N GLY A 42 -13.31 0.62 -2.97
CA GLY A 42 -12.93 -0.78 -3.11
C GLY A 42 -11.67 -1.14 -2.32
N VAL A 43 -10.68 -0.25 -2.26
CA VAL A 43 -9.47 -0.44 -1.43
C VAL A 43 -9.84 -0.52 0.05
N ILE A 44 -10.75 0.34 0.52
CA ILE A 44 -11.25 0.32 1.92
C ILE A 44 -11.99 -0.99 2.21
N ILE A 45 -12.88 -1.43 1.30
CA ILE A 45 -13.59 -2.71 1.44
C ILE A 45 -12.58 -3.87 1.51
N SER A 46 -11.58 -3.87 0.63
CA SER A 46 -10.54 -4.90 0.60
C SER A 46 -9.73 -4.92 1.90
N ALA A 47 -9.40 -3.75 2.45
CA ALA A 47 -8.67 -3.64 3.72
C ALA A 47 -9.51 -4.17 4.90
N TYR A 48 -10.81 -3.85 4.92
CA TYR A 48 -11.73 -4.39 5.91
C TYR A 48 -11.83 -5.92 5.83
N GLU A 49 -11.95 -6.47 4.62
CA GLU A 49 -12.03 -7.91 4.38
C GLU A 49 -10.77 -8.63 4.86
N TYR A 50 -9.61 -8.08 4.53
CA TYR A 50 -8.32 -8.57 5.00
C TYR A 50 -8.24 -8.56 6.53
N ALA A 51 -8.53 -7.41 7.15
CA ALA A 51 -8.51 -7.27 8.61
C ALA A 51 -9.53 -8.16 9.34
N SER A 52 -10.60 -8.57 8.66
CA SER A 52 -11.63 -9.47 9.19
C SER A 52 -11.31 -10.95 8.92
N GLY A 53 -10.16 -11.27 8.33
CA GLY A 53 -9.74 -12.63 8.00
C GLY A 53 -10.40 -13.22 6.74
N GLN A 54 -11.12 -12.41 5.96
CA GLN A 54 -11.76 -12.84 4.71
C GLN A 54 -10.77 -12.72 3.53
N ILE A 55 -9.65 -13.44 3.61
CA ILE A 55 -8.50 -13.28 2.70
C ILE A 55 -8.87 -13.46 1.22
N ASP A 56 -9.67 -14.48 0.88
CA ASP A 56 -10.11 -14.72 -0.50
C ASP A 56 -10.99 -13.58 -1.05
N ALA A 57 -11.86 -13.03 -0.20
CA ALA A 57 -12.71 -11.90 -0.58
C ALA A 57 -11.85 -10.65 -0.80
N ALA A 58 -10.93 -10.37 0.12
CA ALA A 58 -9.99 -9.26 0.03
C ALA A 58 -9.15 -9.33 -1.25
N TYR A 59 -8.67 -10.53 -1.60
CA TYR A 59 -7.89 -10.79 -2.80
C TYR A 59 -8.66 -10.47 -4.08
N ILE A 60 -9.94 -10.87 -4.16
CA ILE A 60 -10.80 -10.56 -5.31
C ILE A 60 -11.08 -9.05 -5.38
N SER A 61 -11.44 -8.44 -4.25
CA SER A 61 -11.77 -7.02 -4.16
C SER A 61 -10.59 -6.13 -4.57
N ILE A 62 -9.37 -6.43 -4.08
CA ILE A 62 -8.18 -5.62 -4.41
C ILE A 62 -7.79 -5.79 -5.87
N ALA A 63 -7.93 -6.99 -6.44
CA ALA A 63 -7.67 -7.24 -7.87
C ALA A 63 -8.60 -6.40 -8.77
N ALA A 64 -9.88 -6.28 -8.41
CA ALA A 64 -10.82 -5.40 -9.12
C ALA A 64 -10.39 -3.92 -9.03
N CYS A 65 -9.94 -3.47 -7.86
CA CYS A 65 -9.44 -2.12 -7.65
C CYS A 65 -8.22 -1.82 -8.53
N ILE A 66 -7.27 -2.77 -8.62
CA ILE A 66 -6.07 -2.64 -9.45
C ILE A 66 -6.44 -2.47 -10.93
N ARG A 67 -7.39 -3.27 -11.43
CA ARG A 67 -7.86 -3.15 -12.83
C ARG A 67 -8.52 -1.81 -13.09
N MET A 68 -9.37 -1.35 -12.17
CA MET A 68 -10.00 -0.04 -12.27
C MET A 68 -8.99 1.11 -12.21
N ALA A 69 -7.99 1.02 -11.34
CA ALA A 69 -6.91 2.00 -11.26
C ALA A 69 -6.10 2.09 -12.55
N GLN A 70 -5.84 0.94 -13.20
CA GLN A 70 -5.17 0.88 -14.50
C GLN A 70 -6.00 1.54 -15.60
N VAL A 71 -7.32 1.29 -15.65
CA VAL A 71 -8.24 1.94 -16.60
C VAL A 71 -8.22 3.47 -16.46
N LEU A 72 -8.10 3.97 -15.22
CA LEU A 72 -8.04 5.40 -14.92
C LEU A 72 -6.63 6.03 -15.08
N GLY A 73 -5.61 5.24 -15.41
CA GLY A 73 -4.22 5.73 -15.49
C GLY A 73 -3.61 6.11 -14.14
N ILE A 74 -4.18 5.65 -13.02
CA ILE A 74 -3.69 5.94 -11.66
C ILE A 74 -2.30 5.33 -11.45
N ASN A 75 -2.04 4.17 -12.07
CA ASN A 75 -0.74 3.48 -12.04
C ASN A 75 0.41 4.23 -12.75
N VAL A 76 0.09 5.24 -13.56
CA VAL A 76 1.05 6.08 -14.27
C VAL A 76 0.98 7.55 -13.83
N ALA A 77 0.27 7.84 -12.74
CA ALA A 77 0.10 9.20 -12.22
C ALA A 77 1.43 9.88 -11.85
N TYR A 78 2.48 9.09 -11.59
CA TYR A 78 3.82 9.60 -11.30
C TYR A 78 4.38 10.51 -12.41
N ASN A 79 3.97 10.31 -13.67
CA ASN A 79 4.40 11.14 -14.80
C ASN A 79 4.00 12.63 -14.64
N ASN A 80 2.97 12.90 -13.84
CA ASN A 80 2.41 14.24 -13.64
C ASN A 80 2.78 14.83 -12.27
N LEU A 81 3.71 14.22 -11.52
CA LEU A 81 4.13 14.73 -10.20
C LEU A 81 4.97 16.01 -10.27
N ALA A 82 5.58 16.29 -11.42
CA ALA A 82 6.36 17.50 -11.67
C ALA A 82 5.57 18.55 -12.49
N ASP A 83 4.24 18.39 -12.61
CA ASP A 83 3.41 19.35 -13.33
C ASP A 83 3.51 20.74 -12.68
N SER A 84 3.66 21.77 -13.51
CA SER A 84 3.76 23.16 -13.06
C SER A 84 2.42 23.69 -12.53
N GLN A 85 1.31 23.11 -12.98
CA GLN A 85 -0.01 23.44 -12.48
C GLN A 85 -0.26 22.70 -11.16
N GLU A 86 -0.38 23.46 -10.08
CA GLU A 86 -0.52 22.93 -8.73
C GLU A 86 -1.69 21.95 -8.58
N GLN A 87 -2.84 22.26 -9.18
CA GLN A 87 -4.02 21.40 -9.12
C GLN A 87 -3.77 20.02 -9.77
N MET A 88 -3.08 20.00 -10.92
CA MET A 88 -2.74 18.77 -11.63
C MET A 88 -1.73 17.94 -10.83
N ARG A 89 -0.71 18.61 -10.27
CA ARG A 89 0.28 18.00 -9.38
C ARG A 89 -0.37 17.36 -8.14
N ARG A 90 -1.30 18.06 -7.48
CA ARG A 90 -2.02 17.52 -6.30
C ARG A 90 -2.86 16.31 -6.67
N GLN A 91 -3.57 16.35 -7.79
CA GLN A 91 -4.35 15.21 -8.27
C GLN A 91 -3.44 14.01 -8.57
N ALA A 92 -2.31 14.25 -9.25
CA ALA A 92 -1.31 13.23 -9.55
C ALA A 92 -0.74 12.59 -8.27
N MET A 93 -0.46 13.41 -7.25
CA MET A 93 0.01 12.93 -5.94
C MET A 93 -1.04 12.05 -5.25
N GLY A 94 -2.32 12.46 -5.26
CA GLY A 94 -3.41 11.66 -4.71
C GLY A 94 -3.58 10.32 -5.44
N HIS A 95 -3.53 10.31 -6.76
CA HIS A 95 -3.57 9.09 -7.56
C HIS A 95 -2.35 8.20 -7.32
N TRP A 96 -1.16 8.79 -7.22
CA TRP A 96 0.07 8.04 -6.98
C TRP A 96 0.06 7.36 -5.61
N ASN A 97 -0.37 8.09 -4.59
CA ASN A 97 -0.60 7.55 -3.26
C ASN A 97 -1.64 6.42 -3.29
N LEU A 98 -2.75 6.58 -4.02
CA LEU A 98 -3.75 5.53 -4.17
C LEU A 98 -3.19 4.26 -4.85
N TRP A 99 -2.34 4.42 -5.88
CA TRP A 99 -1.66 3.30 -6.52
C TRP A 99 -0.78 2.53 -5.51
N TRP A 100 0.05 3.24 -4.75
CA TRP A 100 0.87 2.61 -3.71
C TRP A 100 0.03 1.93 -2.63
N SER A 101 -1.10 2.51 -2.23
CA SER A 101 -2.03 1.85 -1.30
C SER A 101 -2.54 0.51 -1.86
N THR A 102 -2.83 0.44 -3.17
CA THR A 102 -3.26 -0.82 -3.80
C THR A 102 -2.15 -1.87 -3.81
N ILE A 103 -0.91 -1.48 -4.13
CA ILE A 103 0.26 -2.38 -4.11
C ILE A 103 0.47 -2.93 -2.71
N ILE A 104 0.55 -2.06 -1.71
CA ILE A 104 0.84 -2.43 -0.32
C ILE A 104 -0.21 -3.40 0.21
N LEU A 105 -1.49 -3.07 0.03
CA LEU A 105 -2.57 -3.93 0.50
C LEU A 105 -2.59 -5.27 -0.21
N GLU A 106 -2.39 -5.29 -1.53
CA GLU A 106 -2.30 -6.54 -2.29
C GLU A 106 -1.17 -7.43 -1.76
N ARG A 107 -0.01 -6.86 -1.41
CA ARG A 107 1.11 -7.66 -0.88
C ARG A 107 0.82 -8.29 0.47
N PHE A 108 0.17 -7.57 1.39
CA PHE A 108 -0.26 -8.17 2.65
C PHE A 108 -1.25 -9.32 2.43
N ILE A 109 -2.27 -9.11 1.60
CA ILE A 109 -3.25 -10.14 1.26
C ILE A 109 -2.59 -11.34 0.59
N PHE A 110 -1.66 -11.09 -0.34
CA PHE A 110 -0.97 -12.12 -1.10
C PHE A 110 -0.10 -13.01 -0.21
N LEU A 111 0.64 -12.43 0.74
CA LEU A 111 1.47 -13.19 1.70
C LEU A 111 0.67 -14.16 2.57
N GLU A 112 -0.56 -13.79 2.93
CA GLU A 112 -1.44 -14.62 3.77
C GLU A 112 -2.30 -15.60 2.97
N SER A 113 -2.34 -15.44 1.64
CA SER A 113 -3.11 -16.32 0.78
C SER A 113 -2.41 -17.67 0.61
N SER A 114 -3.14 -18.76 0.83
CA SER A 114 -2.65 -20.13 0.61
C SER A 114 -2.28 -20.45 -0.85
N TYR A 115 -2.52 -19.52 -1.78
CA TYR A 115 -2.18 -19.66 -3.21
C TYR A 115 -0.96 -18.84 -3.64
N ALA A 116 -0.22 -18.23 -2.72
CA ALA A 116 0.96 -17.40 -3.02
C ALA A 116 1.96 -18.12 -3.93
N ASP A 117 2.11 -19.44 -3.77
CA ASP A 117 3.05 -20.27 -4.53
C ASP A 117 2.61 -20.53 -6.00
N ARG A 118 1.39 -20.12 -6.39
CA ARG A 118 0.80 -20.40 -7.71
C ARG A 118 0.36 -19.18 -8.49
N ARG A 119 0.47 -17.98 -7.91
CA ARG A 119 -0.05 -16.74 -8.52
C ARG A 119 1.02 -15.65 -8.44
N THR A 120 1.01 -14.74 -9.40
CA THR A 120 1.78 -13.50 -9.31
C THR A 120 0.87 -12.38 -8.82
N PRO A 121 1.38 -11.41 -8.05
CA PRO A 121 0.62 -10.20 -7.75
C PRO A 121 0.15 -9.49 -9.03
N ALA A 122 -1.03 -8.87 -9.01
CA ALA A 122 -1.64 -8.21 -10.15
C ALA A 122 -1.15 -6.76 -10.33
N ALA A 123 -0.85 -6.05 -9.25
CA ALA A 123 -0.23 -4.72 -9.33
C ALA A 123 1.27 -4.87 -9.58
N LEU A 124 1.74 -4.31 -10.68
CA LEU A 124 3.16 -4.27 -10.99
C LEU A 124 3.85 -3.22 -10.13
N TYR A 125 5.04 -3.54 -9.63
CA TYR A 125 5.86 -2.54 -8.97
C TYR A 125 6.31 -1.47 -9.95
N PRO A 126 6.27 -0.19 -9.53
CA PRO A 126 6.97 0.87 -10.23
C PRO A 126 8.48 0.61 -10.27
N ASN A 127 9.14 1.12 -11.31
CA ASN A 127 10.60 1.15 -11.40
C ASN A 127 11.21 1.89 -10.18
N THR A 128 12.40 1.47 -9.74
CA THR A 128 13.14 2.01 -8.60
C THR A 128 13.49 3.50 -8.73
N ASN A 129 13.50 4.02 -9.96
CA ASN A 129 13.74 5.43 -10.27
C ASN A 129 12.51 6.33 -10.14
N ILE A 130 11.35 5.75 -9.80
CA ILE A 130 10.09 6.49 -9.67
C ILE A 130 9.95 6.99 -8.22
N PRO A 131 9.32 8.15 -8.00
CA PRO A 131 9.10 8.67 -6.65
C PRO A 131 8.30 7.71 -5.76
N LEU A 132 8.71 7.59 -4.50
CA LEU A 132 7.92 6.91 -3.46
C LEU A 132 6.67 7.73 -3.10
N PRO A 133 5.63 7.11 -2.51
CA PRO A 133 4.47 7.84 -2.04
C PRO A 133 4.85 8.71 -0.84
N SER A 134 4.07 9.77 -0.62
CA SER A 134 4.33 10.73 0.47
C SER A 134 3.11 10.91 1.36
N ASP A 135 3.35 11.05 2.66
CA ASP A 135 2.34 11.49 3.64
C ASP A 135 2.05 12.99 3.55
N ASP A 136 2.90 13.74 2.84
CA ASP A 136 3.00 15.18 3.06
C ASP A 136 1.73 15.93 2.64
N LYS A 137 1.34 16.86 3.50
CA LYS A 137 0.29 17.83 3.16
C LYS A 137 0.93 18.85 2.23
N CYS A 138 0.17 19.24 1.21
CA CYS A 138 0.57 20.29 0.28
C CYS A 138 0.58 21.64 1.02
N ASP A 139 1.53 21.87 1.92
CA ASP A 139 1.82 23.21 2.43
C ASP A 139 2.60 23.98 1.35
N ASP A 140 2.31 25.28 1.24
CA ASP A 140 2.56 26.17 0.09
C ASP A 140 4.04 26.36 -0.30
N GLU A 141 4.99 25.73 0.39
CA GLU A 141 6.44 25.79 0.11
C GLU A 141 7.03 24.39 -0.17
N TYR A 142 6.24 23.49 -0.76
CA TYR A 142 6.68 22.13 -1.06
C TYR A 142 7.60 22.07 -2.29
N ILE A 143 8.91 21.91 -2.07
CA ILE A 143 9.82 21.32 -3.05
C ILE A 143 9.70 19.80 -2.89
N PRO A 144 9.15 19.06 -3.88
CA PRO A 144 9.24 17.61 -3.85
C PRO A 144 10.71 17.25 -4.04
N THR A 145 11.43 17.01 -2.94
CA THR A 145 12.55 16.08 -3.03
C THR A 145 11.90 14.72 -3.23
N SER A 146 11.60 14.40 -4.49
CA SER A 146 10.98 13.14 -4.87
C SER A 146 11.97 12.03 -4.53
N VAL A 147 11.86 11.50 -3.32
CA VAL A 147 12.72 10.41 -2.87
C VAL A 147 12.32 9.19 -3.69
N THR A 148 13.20 8.78 -4.58
CA THR A 148 13.04 7.54 -5.31
C THR A 148 13.51 6.40 -4.43
N LEU A 149 13.14 5.19 -4.81
CA LEU A 149 13.62 4.02 -4.11
C LEU A 149 15.15 3.89 -4.18
N GLU A 150 15.77 4.30 -5.29
CA GLU A 150 17.24 4.36 -5.40
C GLU A 150 17.85 5.44 -4.51
N SER A 151 17.30 6.67 -4.53
CA SER A 151 17.85 7.76 -3.71
C SER A 151 17.62 7.52 -2.22
N SER A 152 16.58 6.76 -1.86
CA SER A 152 16.36 6.34 -0.48
C SER A 152 17.53 5.51 0.07
N ILE A 153 18.32 4.81 -0.77
CA ILE A 153 19.49 3.98 -0.36
C ILE A 153 20.61 4.80 0.29
N THR A 154 20.69 6.09 -0.03
CA THR A 154 21.80 6.97 0.35
C THR A 154 21.38 8.13 1.25
N GLN A 155 20.07 8.37 1.38
CA GLN A 155 19.52 9.50 2.13
C GLN A 155 19.18 9.11 3.58
N SER A 156 19.34 10.05 4.52
CA SER A 156 19.03 9.83 5.94
C SER A 156 17.55 9.50 6.16
N SER A 157 17.27 8.62 7.12
CA SER A 157 15.91 8.14 7.44
C SER A 157 14.90 9.24 7.80
N SER A 158 15.38 10.44 8.16
CA SER A 158 14.58 11.63 8.46
C SER A 158 13.83 12.22 7.26
N ILE A 159 14.24 11.95 6.02
CA ILE A 159 13.67 12.55 4.81
C ILE A 159 12.44 11.75 4.30
N LEU A 160 12.38 10.46 4.61
CA LEU A 160 11.33 9.59 4.09
C LEU A 160 10.04 9.72 4.93
N SER A 161 8.89 9.80 4.27
CA SER A 161 7.58 9.74 4.94
C SER A 161 7.29 8.33 5.50
N ASN A 162 6.30 8.18 6.38
CA ASN A 162 5.90 6.84 6.85
C ASN A 162 5.33 6.02 5.69
N PHE A 163 4.55 6.64 4.80
CA PHE A 163 4.05 5.96 3.61
C PHE A 163 5.19 5.54 2.67
N GLY A 164 6.18 6.42 2.46
CA GLY A 164 7.38 6.10 1.70
C GLY A 164 8.17 4.93 2.32
N ARG A 165 8.30 4.89 3.65
CA ARG A 165 8.91 3.76 4.38
C ARG A 165 8.15 2.46 4.15
N GLN A 166 6.81 2.49 4.19
CA GLN A 166 5.99 1.29 3.94
C GLN A 166 6.15 0.80 2.51
N ALA A 167 6.12 1.70 1.53
CA ALA A 167 6.37 1.37 0.13
C ALA A 167 7.78 0.77 -0.09
N GLN A 168 8.79 1.31 0.57
CA GLN A 168 10.15 0.79 0.54
C GLN A 168 10.26 -0.62 1.14
N ALA A 169 9.67 -0.86 2.32
CA ALA A 169 9.69 -2.18 2.95
C ALA A 169 8.98 -3.24 2.07
N ILE A 170 7.84 -2.86 1.50
CA ILE A 170 7.05 -3.70 0.63
C ILE A 170 7.79 -4.00 -0.68
N TYR A 171 8.51 -3.03 -1.25
CA TYR A 171 9.42 -3.29 -2.38
C TYR A 171 10.50 -4.34 -2.05
N MET A 172 11.15 -4.22 -0.89
CA MET A 172 12.21 -5.18 -0.50
C MET A 172 11.64 -6.59 -0.35
N LEU A 173 10.43 -6.71 0.21
CA LEU A 173 9.70 -7.97 0.27
C LEU A 173 9.46 -8.55 -1.13
N ASP A 174 8.93 -7.77 -2.07
CA ASP A 174 8.67 -8.26 -3.43
C ASP A 174 9.95 -8.71 -4.15
N ARG A 175 11.04 -7.98 -3.97
CA ARG A 175 12.34 -8.35 -4.53
C ARG A 175 12.82 -9.68 -3.94
N CYS A 176 12.69 -9.88 -2.63
CA CYS A 176 13.02 -11.13 -1.96
C CYS A 176 12.15 -12.30 -2.46
N LEU A 177 10.83 -12.10 -2.59
CA LEU A 177 9.91 -13.12 -3.12
C LEU A 177 10.23 -13.49 -4.56
N CYS A 178 10.45 -12.50 -5.43
CA CYS A 178 10.82 -12.72 -6.83
C CYS A 178 12.11 -13.53 -6.95
N GLU A 179 13.14 -13.18 -6.19
CA GLU A 179 14.43 -13.87 -6.24
C GLU A 179 14.31 -15.29 -5.69
N THR A 180 13.59 -15.46 -4.58
CA THR A 180 13.35 -16.78 -3.98
C THR A 180 12.60 -17.70 -4.94
N SER A 181 11.62 -17.18 -5.69
CA SER A 181 10.89 -17.96 -6.70
C SER A 181 11.79 -18.43 -7.85
N GLN A 182 12.88 -17.70 -8.14
CA GLN A 182 13.83 -18.00 -9.20
C GLN A 182 15.03 -18.83 -8.71
N PHE A 183 15.14 -19.14 -7.41
CA PHE A 183 16.29 -19.86 -6.85
C PHE A 183 16.58 -21.21 -7.50
N ASN A 184 15.56 -21.90 -8.02
CA ASN A 184 15.75 -23.17 -8.70
C ASN A 184 16.48 -23.03 -10.06
N ASN A 185 16.61 -21.80 -10.60
CA ASN A 185 17.28 -21.52 -11.86
C ASN A 185 18.76 -21.16 -11.70
N TYR A 186 19.24 -21.01 -10.46
CA TYR A 186 20.61 -20.58 -10.14
C TYR A 186 21.40 -21.69 -9.44
N ASP A 187 22.72 -21.66 -9.59
CA ASP A 187 23.61 -22.52 -8.80
C ASP A 187 23.66 -22.09 -7.32
N LEU A 188 24.19 -22.96 -6.46
CA LEU A 188 24.21 -22.71 -5.02
C LEU A 188 25.01 -21.44 -4.65
N GLU A 189 26.10 -21.16 -5.35
CA GLU A 189 26.97 -20.02 -5.11
C GLU A 189 26.26 -18.70 -5.43
N THR A 190 25.61 -18.59 -6.60
CA THR A 190 24.83 -17.41 -6.98
C THR A 190 23.66 -17.17 -6.02
N ARG A 191 22.99 -18.24 -5.56
CA ARG A 191 21.91 -18.14 -4.57
C ARG A 191 22.40 -17.56 -3.25
N LEU A 192 23.53 -18.07 -2.75
CA LEU A 192 24.12 -17.61 -1.49
C LEU A 192 24.56 -16.15 -1.58
N SER A 193 25.25 -15.76 -2.66
CA SER A 193 25.68 -14.36 -2.86
C SER A 193 24.49 -13.40 -2.96
N LYS A 194 23.41 -13.79 -3.66
CA LYS A 194 22.19 -12.97 -3.73
C LYS A 194 21.53 -12.81 -2.36
N LEU A 195 21.38 -13.90 -1.60
CA LEU A 195 20.82 -13.87 -0.25
C LEU A 195 21.66 -13.00 0.70
N GLN A 196 22.98 -13.09 0.63
CA GLN A 196 23.88 -12.25 1.43
C GLN A 196 23.72 -10.77 1.08
N SER A 197 23.71 -10.42 -0.21
CA SER A 197 23.46 -9.04 -0.65
C SER A 197 22.11 -8.51 -0.16
N PHE A 198 21.07 -9.35 -0.13
CA PHE A 198 19.77 -8.97 0.43
C PHE A 198 19.79 -8.75 1.93
N ASP A 199 20.42 -9.64 2.69
CA ASP A 199 20.55 -9.53 4.13
C ASP A 199 21.34 -8.26 4.52
N GLU A 200 22.45 -7.98 3.83
CA GLU A 200 23.22 -6.74 4.01
C GLU A 200 22.37 -5.49 3.76
N GLU A 201 21.58 -5.49 2.68
CA GLU A 201 20.69 -4.38 2.37
C GLU A 201 19.60 -4.22 3.44
N LEU A 202 18.96 -5.32 3.87
CA LEU A 202 17.95 -5.30 4.92
C LEU A 202 18.51 -4.81 6.27
N GLN A 203 19.67 -5.32 6.68
CA GLN A 203 20.32 -4.92 7.93
C GLN A 203 20.69 -3.43 7.91
N LYS A 204 21.25 -2.95 6.80
CA LYS A 204 21.54 -1.52 6.62
C LYS A 204 20.27 -0.69 6.83
N ARG A 205 19.15 -1.06 6.18
CA ARG A 205 17.86 -0.35 6.30
C ARG A 205 17.28 -0.37 7.70
N LEU A 206 17.28 -1.52 8.36
CA LEU A 206 16.79 -1.66 9.74
C LEU A 206 17.64 -0.81 10.69
N SER A 207 18.96 -0.75 10.50
CA SER A 207 19.84 0.07 11.31
C SER A 207 19.56 1.57 11.18
N GLU A 208 19.22 2.04 9.97
CA GLU A 208 18.85 3.44 9.70
C GLU A 208 17.47 3.80 10.28
N SER A 209 16.55 2.83 10.37
CA SER A 209 15.19 3.01 10.88
C SER A 209 15.05 2.78 12.39
N MET A 210 15.96 2.03 13.01
CA MET A 210 15.94 1.67 14.44
C MET A 210 16.86 2.55 15.29
N THR A 211 17.19 3.76 14.83
CA THR A 211 17.84 4.75 15.71
C THR A 211 16.92 5.04 16.90
N PRO A 212 17.42 4.96 18.15
CA PRO A 212 16.58 5.02 19.34
C PRO A 212 15.98 6.41 19.49
N VAL A 213 14.73 6.57 19.05
CA VAL A 213 13.90 7.70 19.46
C VAL A 213 13.55 7.48 20.93
N PRO A 214 13.81 8.43 21.84
CA PRO A 214 13.46 8.28 23.25
C PRO A 214 11.96 7.96 23.37
N HIS A 215 11.68 6.89 24.11
CA HIS A 215 10.38 6.26 24.25
C HIS A 215 9.23 7.25 24.55
N GLU A 216 8.31 7.42 23.60
CA GLU A 216 6.91 7.69 23.93
C GLU A 216 6.09 6.39 23.77
N PRO A 217 5.55 5.83 24.86
CA PRO A 217 4.75 4.61 24.80
C PRO A 217 3.37 4.94 24.21
N GLY A 218 3.08 4.50 22.98
CA GLY A 218 1.69 4.55 22.49
C GLY A 218 1.40 4.39 20.99
N LEU A 219 2.37 4.43 20.08
CA LEU A 219 2.09 4.47 18.63
C LEU A 219 2.75 3.33 17.85
N ARG A 220 2.44 2.08 18.19
CA ARG A 220 2.94 0.89 17.46
C ARG A 220 1.83 0.07 16.80
N CYS A 221 0.92 0.76 16.12
CA CYS A 221 0.02 0.17 15.13
C CYS A 221 -0.10 1.10 13.89
N ASP A 222 1.03 1.49 13.31
CA ASP A 222 1.08 2.42 12.17
C ASP A 222 0.50 1.83 10.86
N LEU A 223 0.33 0.50 10.80
CA LEU A 223 -0.33 -0.16 9.67
C LEU A 223 -1.80 0.25 9.53
N TYR A 224 -2.54 0.33 10.65
CA TYR A 224 -3.92 0.83 10.64
C TYR A 224 -3.98 2.35 10.41
N ILE A 225 -3.00 3.09 10.92
CA ILE A 225 -2.94 4.55 10.76
C ILE A 225 -2.66 4.94 9.30
N SER A 226 -1.87 4.18 8.54
CA SER A 226 -1.64 4.50 7.11
C SER A 226 -2.88 4.32 6.24
N TYR A 227 -3.67 3.25 6.43
CA TYR A 227 -4.96 3.09 5.74
C TYR A 227 -5.96 4.17 6.15
N THR A 228 -5.88 4.64 7.40
CA THR A 228 -6.69 5.77 7.89
C THR A 228 -6.14 7.13 7.41
N LYS A 229 -4.85 7.25 7.07
CA LYS A 229 -4.26 8.47 6.49
C LYS A 229 -4.57 8.63 5.02
N THR A 230 -4.80 7.54 4.27
CA THR A 230 -5.47 7.62 2.97
C THR A 230 -6.85 8.29 3.09
N TYR A 231 -7.51 8.13 4.25
CA TYR A 231 -8.76 8.84 4.60
C TYR A 231 -8.55 10.34 4.87
N TYR A 232 -7.41 10.75 5.45
CA TYR A 232 -7.11 12.18 5.68
C TYR A 232 -6.74 12.93 4.40
N LEU A 233 -6.26 12.25 3.36
CA LEU A 233 -6.14 12.84 2.02
C LEU A 233 -7.52 13.10 1.36
N VAL A 234 -8.61 12.54 1.90
CA VAL A 234 -10.00 12.82 1.45
C VAL A 234 -10.60 14.04 2.17
N GLN A 235 -10.11 14.45 3.35
CA GLN A 235 -10.63 15.65 4.03
C GLN A 235 -10.25 16.99 3.37
N LEU A 236 -9.42 16.98 2.32
CA LEU A 236 -9.10 18.17 1.51
C LEU A 236 -9.82 18.20 0.15
N TRP A 237 -10.79 17.32 -0.08
CA TRP A 237 -11.51 17.20 -1.38
C TRP A 237 -12.93 17.77 -1.39
N TYR A 238 -13.21 18.80 -0.59
CA TYR A 238 -14.34 19.70 -0.78
C TYR A 238 -13.96 21.11 -0.30
N PRO A 239 -14.06 22.17 -1.11
CA PRO A 239 -14.52 23.45 -0.59
C PRO A 239 -15.97 23.35 -0.10
#